data_AF-A0A812MQ89-F1
#
_entry.id   AF-A0A812MQ89-F1
#
_cell.length_a   1.000
_cell.length_b   1.000
_cell.length_c   1.000
_cell.angle_alpha   90.00
_cell.angle_beta   90.00
_cell.angle_gamma   90.00
#
_symmetry.space_group_name_H-M   'P 1'
#
loop_
_entity.id
_entity.type
_entity.pdbx_description
1 polymer ?
#
loop_
_entity_poly.entity_id
_entity_poly.type
_entity_poly.pdbx_seq_one_letter_code
_entity_poly.pdbx_strand_id
1 'polypeptide(L)'
;MWAAETMSHYLEFLKTEIRRKRQSLQLDATHKALVLCDAASVHSTARFAKIRKTFEKEANAILIHGKDEDGDGLHIPGGWGAAGAPNDAWHQFFHSIRRSWMRVASGSADIAALRRVLHTTELSVDGNPRFELTIQNSLRADAFALQQIQNYRSGKILAWAWVSRGLVTKQQFADARFGGNLEKAQNAIKSAPGELSEIINMELTKEISLEKESQAIQEAGEPLPGEVSSVWCIQLNADSEVIPLPSWFRVPLQHVLCGWMEQAMQWDKKLEQRRQAGRDLTAQQQLKYDAWVGQTQRPLVFNKRTGRLVANPGKETLSRLKKECLLVILHLSRHAEELRLTAGNGQLYKLKLLEIPASKVSSTSVVPEQVDHFSGDMLHQHEGDQEGEEEGGDGTASEADELVMEGESEWVDPDVHAAAEEEGWGDLPDSESDEAEDTPEAAKSKQHCPHVLALRTQPEYLRLRDLNLHTRPDGCILSIHLDGRCWRSQAEGCPHYSRSYNGVKSRNSWQALLRVMELMLQDYCASHPSDKHAKSQLSRIRKLRAEEPAHDD
;
A
#
# COMPACT_ATOMS: atom_id res chain seq x y z
N MET A 1 -2.59 2.43 0.24
CA MET A 1 -1.24 2.39 0.84
C MET A 1 -0.26 2.24 -0.31
N TRP A 2 0.91 2.89 -0.27
CA TRP A 2 1.89 2.75 -1.37
C TRP A 2 2.56 1.38 -1.26
N ALA A 3 2.39 0.55 -2.28
CA ALA A 3 3.12 -0.71 -2.38
C ALA A 3 4.55 -0.45 -2.86
N ALA A 4 5.47 -1.37 -2.58
CA ALA A 4 6.84 -1.30 -3.09
C ALA A 4 6.90 -1.22 -4.63
N GLU A 5 5.91 -1.80 -5.33
CA GLU A 5 5.75 -1.68 -6.78
C GLU A 5 5.50 -0.24 -7.23
N THR A 6 4.62 0.49 -6.54
CA THR A 6 4.37 1.90 -6.80
C THR A 6 5.65 2.73 -6.63
N MET A 7 6.49 2.37 -5.64
CA MET A 7 7.79 3.03 -5.44
C MET A 7 8.77 2.78 -6.58
N SER A 8 8.82 1.58 -7.16
CA SER A 8 9.66 1.33 -8.34
C SER A 8 9.29 2.27 -9.50
N HIS A 9 8.00 2.39 -9.80
CA HIS A 9 7.53 3.31 -10.84
C HIS A 9 7.84 4.77 -10.52
N TYR A 10 7.68 5.17 -9.25
CA TYR A 10 8.00 6.52 -8.81
C TYR A 10 9.50 6.84 -8.93
N LEU A 11 10.38 5.89 -8.61
CA LEU A 11 11.84 6.08 -8.75
C LEU A 11 12.27 6.17 -10.23
N GLU A 12 11.62 5.44 -11.13
CA GLU A 12 11.86 5.61 -12.57
C GLU A 12 11.39 6.99 -13.06
N PHE A 13 10.24 7.47 -12.58
CA PHE A 13 9.81 8.84 -12.83
C PHE A 13 10.83 9.86 -12.30
N LEU A 14 11.34 9.67 -11.09
CA LEU A 14 12.34 10.56 -10.50
C LEU A 14 13.65 10.60 -11.29
N LYS A 15 14.07 9.51 -11.94
CA LYS A 15 15.24 9.53 -12.84
C LYS A 15 15.03 10.48 -13.99
N THR A 16 13.87 10.44 -14.64
CA THR A 16 13.53 11.35 -15.72
C THR A 16 13.51 12.81 -15.23
N GLU A 17 12.99 13.05 -14.03
CA GLU A 17 12.98 14.40 -13.44
C GLU A 17 14.38 14.91 -13.10
N ILE A 18 15.25 14.06 -12.53
CA ILE A 18 16.66 14.40 -12.30
C ILE A 18 17.34 14.72 -13.62
N ARG A 19 17.07 13.93 -14.66
CA ARG A 19 17.63 14.15 -16.01
C ARG A 19 17.21 15.50 -16.57
N ARG A 20 15.90 15.78 -16.55
CA ARG A 20 15.32 17.06 -16.96
C ARG A 20 15.96 18.22 -16.21
N LYS A 21 16.14 18.09 -14.89
CA LYS A 21 16.75 19.14 -14.08
C LYS A 21 18.21 19.37 -14.43
N ARG A 22 18.99 18.29 -14.63
CA ARG A 22 20.38 18.36 -15.08
C ARG A 22 20.50 19.07 -16.44
N GLN A 23 19.67 18.69 -17.42
CA GLN A 23 19.61 19.35 -18.73
C GLN A 23 19.35 20.86 -18.59
N SER A 24 18.37 21.26 -17.77
CA SER A 24 18.06 22.67 -17.53
C SER A 24 19.21 23.47 -16.89
N LEU A 25 20.12 22.77 -16.20
CA LEU A 25 21.30 23.35 -15.55
C LEU A 25 22.58 23.14 -16.36
N GLN A 26 22.50 22.56 -17.57
CA GLN A 26 23.65 22.19 -18.40
C GLN A 26 24.62 21.23 -17.69
N LEU A 27 24.08 20.31 -16.87
CA LEU A 27 24.83 19.27 -16.17
C LEU A 27 24.67 17.92 -16.86
N ASP A 28 25.67 17.05 -16.75
CA ASP A 28 25.63 15.66 -17.20
C ASP A 28 25.30 14.68 -16.04
N ALA A 29 25.32 13.38 -16.30
CA ALA A 29 24.99 12.37 -15.28
C ALA A 29 26.10 12.17 -14.23
N THR A 30 27.29 12.74 -14.41
CA THR A 30 28.39 12.63 -13.43
C THR A 30 28.17 13.52 -12.21
N HIS A 31 27.29 14.52 -12.33
CA HIS A 31 26.93 15.43 -11.25
C HIS A 31 25.93 14.77 -10.29
N LYS A 32 26.34 14.56 -9.04
CA LYS A 32 25.50 13.90 -8.04
C LYS A 32 24.27 14.73 -7.68
N ALA A 33 23.09 14.12 -7.74
CA ALA A 33 21.84 14.74 -7.33
C ALA A 33 21.54 14.45 -5.85
N LEU A 34 20.86 15.38 -5.18
CA LEU A 34 20.26 15.16 -3.86
C LEU A 34 18.75 15.17 -4.00
N VAL A 35 18.09 14.08 -3.59
CA VAL A 35 16.64 13.92 -3.61
C VAL A 35 16.17 13.84 -2.16
N LEU A 36 15.24 14.72 -1.80
CA LEU A 36 14.59 14.73 -0.50
C LEU A 36 13.17 14.19 -0.68
N CYS A 37 12.81 13.17 0.09
CA CYS A 37 11.50 12.52 0.05
C CYS A 37 10.91 12.44 1.46
N ASP A 38 9.59 12.37 1.54
CA ASP A 38 8.85 12.18 2.79
C ASP A 38 9.23 10.84 3.48
N ALA A 39 9.04 10.72 4.80
CA ALA A 39 9.16 9.46 5.51
C ALA A 39 7.87 8.62 5.36
N ALA A 40 7.79 7.85 4.29
CA ALA A 40 6.69 6.89 4.09
C ALA A 40 6.98 5.55 4.78
N SER A 41 5.94 4.86 5.27
CA SER A 41 6.08 3.53 5.91
C SER A 41 6.69 2.48 4.97
N VAL A 42 6.44 2.58 3.67
CA VAL A 42 7.03 1.71 2.63
C VAL A 42 8.56 1.83 2.60
N HIS A 43 9.12 2.97 3.04
CA HIS A 43 10.56 3.17 3.07
C HIS A 43 11.28 2.30 4.10
N SER A 44 10.57 1.74 5.09
CA SER A 44 11.14 0.75 6.03
C SER A 44 11.33 -0.64 5.43
N THR A 45 10.78 -0.91 4.25
CA THR A 45 10.79 -2.28 3.73
C THR A 45 12.17 -2.63 3.18
N ALA A 46 12.65 -3.84 3.47
CA ALA A 46 13.90 -4.36 2.90
C ALA A 46 13.90 -4.32 1.37
N ARG A 47 12.73 -4.48 0.76
CA ARG A 47 12.49 -4.34 -0.68
C ARG A 47 12.82 -2.93 -1.17
N PHE A 48 12.30 -1.90 -0.51
CA PHE A 48 12.59 -0.52 -0.86
C PHE A 48 14.08 -0.20 -0.74
N ALA A 49 14.75 -0.65 0.33
CA ALA A 49 16.19 -0.43 0.51
C ALA A 49 17.02 -0.96 -0.68
N LYS A 50 16.67 -2.14 -1.23
CA LYS A 50 17.32 -2.69 -2.43
C LYS A 50 17.05 -1.85 -3.68
N ILE A 51 15.79 -1.48 -3.91
CA ILE A 51 15.39 -0.66 -5.08
C ILE A 51 16.04 0.73 -5.01
N ARG A 52 16.11 1.34 -3.82
CA ARG A 52 16.80 2.60 -3.55
C ARG A 52 18.26 2.53 -3.96
N LYS A 53 19.01 1.53 -3.51
CA LYS A 53 20.44 1.40 -3.84
C LYS A 53 20.68 1.35 -5.36
N THR A 54 19.83 0.62 -6.09
CA THR A 54 19.86 0.60 -7.56
C THR A 54 19.53 1.97 -8.15
N PHE A 55 18.48 2.65 -7.64
CA PHE A 55 18.12 3.99 -8.08
C PHE A 55 19.24 5.01 -7.85
N GLU A 56 19.80 5.08 -6.65
CA GLU A 56 20.87 6.01 -6.27
C GLU A 56 22.11 5.83 -7.14
N LYS A 57 22.45 4.58 -7.45
CA LYS A 57 23.55 4.26 -8.36
C LYS A 57 23.26 4.70 -9.79
N GLU A 58 22.14 4.28 -10.37
CA GLU A 58 21.79 4.58 -11.77
C GLU A 58 21.54 6.07 -12.00
N ALA A 59 20.86 6.72 -11.06
CA ALA A 59 20.57 8.15 -11.14
C ALA A 59 21.77 9.03 -10.75
N ASN A 60 22.85 8.44 -10.20
CA ASN A 60 23.90 9.14 -9.48
C ASN A 60 23.30 10.17 -8.50
N ALA A 61 22.51 9.66 -7.56
CA ALA A 61 21.73 10.47 -6.63
C ALA A 61 21.87 9.94 -5.20
N ILE A 62 21.59 10.80 -4.22
CA ILE A 62 21.37 10.43 -2.81
C ILE A 62 19.90 10.66 -2.53
N LEU A 63 19.20 9.63 -2.04
CA LEU A 63 17.79 9.69 -1.68
C LEU A 63 17.63 9.73 -0.16
N ILE A 64 17.37 10.92 0.40
CA ILE A 64 17.05 11.06 1.83
C ILE A 64 15.56 10.87 2.01
N HIS A 65 15.15 9.88 2.79
CA HIS A 65 13.75 9.47 2.93
C HIS A 65 13.30 9.23 4.39
N GLY A 66 14.09 9.71 5.36
CA GLY A 66 13.70 9.82 6.77
C GLY A 66 13.75 8.52 7.58
N LYS A 67 14.14 7.42 6.94
CA LYS A 67 14.26 6.08 7.55
C LYS A 67 15.63 5.45 7.31
N ASP A 68 16.68 6.27 7.31
CA ASP A 68 18.06 5.76 7.33
C ASP A 68 18.35 5.17 8.73
N GLU A 69 17.95 3.91 8.92
CA GLU A 69 18.29 3.08 10.07
C GLU A 69 19.79 2.70 10.06
N ASP A 70 20.45 2.79 8.90
CA ASP A 70 21.86 2.42 8.67
C ASP A 70 22.89 3.42 9.26
N GLY A 71 22.46 4.49 9.91
CA GLY A 71 23.35 5.33 10.73
C GLY A 71 24.19 6.37 9.98
N ASP A 72 23.88 6.65 8.71
CA ASP A 72 24.57 7.71 7.91
C ASP A 72 24.38 9.13 8.48
N GLY A 73 23.53 9.30 9.51
CA GLY A 73 23.31 10.55 10.24
C GLY A 73 22.54 11.62 9.44
N LEU A 74 22.13 11.30 8.21
CA LEU A 74 21.38 12.17 7.32
C LEU A 74 19.89 12.09 7.64
N HIS A 75 19.47 12.83 8.66
CA HIS A 75 18.06 13.03 8.93
C HIS A 75 17.49 14.04 7.94
N ILE A 76 16.27 13.79 7.47
CA ILE A 76 15.48 14.84 6.85
C ILE A 76 15.35 15.95 7.91
N PRO A 77 15.66 17.22 7.58
CA PRO A 77 15.44 18.33 8.49
C PRO A 77 14.01 18.27 9.06
N GLY A 78 13.89 18.38 10.39
CA GLY A 78 12.61 18.33 11.08
C GLY A 78 11.61 19.28 10.41
N GLY A 79 10.44 18.76 10.08
CA GLY A 79 9.43 19.52 9.35
C GLY A 79 9.32 19.24 7.86
N TRP A 80 10.02 18.24 7.32
CA TRP A 80 9.75 17.64 6.03
C TRP A 80 9.31 16.18 6.23
N GLY A 81 8.04 15.91 5.97
CA GLY A 81 7.55 14.57 5.70
C GLY A 81 7.22 13.72 6.92
N ALA A 82 6.40 14.23 7.82
CA ALA A 82 5.64 13.37 8.71
C ALA A 82 4.24 13.96 8.90
N ALA A 83 3.24 13.09 9.02
CA ALA A 83 1.90 13.50 9.46
C ALA A 83 2.03 14.24 10.80
N GLY A 84 1.49 15.46 10.89
CA GLY A 84 1.63 16.33 12.06
C GLY A 84 2.91 17.17 12.14
N ALA A 85 3.86 17.03 11.21
CA ALA A 85 5.04 17.90 11.14
C ALA A 85 4.69 19.30 10.58
N PRO A 86 5.52 20.33 10.84
CA PRO A 86 5.56 21.60 10.10
C PRO A 86 4.98 21.66 8.67
N ASN A 87 5.50 20.85 7.75
CA ASN A 87 5.07 20.85 6.35
C ASN A 87 3.72 20.16 6.10
N ASP A 88 3.11 19.53 7.10
CA ASP A 88 1.81 18.88 6.92
C ASP A 88 0.72 19.89 6.54
N ALA A 89 0.87 21.16 6.93
CA ALA A 89 -0.02 22.23 6.46
C ALA A 89 -0.06 22.32 4.92
N TRP A 90 1.08 22.14 4.25
CA TRP A 90 1.12 22.07 2.79
C TRP A 90 0.38 20.83 2.26
N HIS A 91 0.56 19.65 2.88
CA HIS A 91 -0.18 18.44 2.50
C HIS A 91 -1.69 18.64 2.64
N GLN A 92 -2.14 19.28 3.72
CA GLN A 92 -3.55 19.58 3.94
C GLN A 92 -4.10 20.52 2.86
N PHE A 93 -3.31 21.52 2.43
CA PHE A 93 -3.68 22.40 1.31
C PHE A 93 -3.72 21.65 -0.01
N PHE A 94 -2.70 20.85 -0.31
CA PHE A 94 -2.66 19.98 -1.49
C PHE A 94 -3.88 19.06 -1.56
N HIS A 95 -4.17 18.34 -0.48
CA HIS A 95 -5.32 17.45 -0.40
C HIS A 95 -6.65 18.20 -0.52
N SER A 96 -6.76 19.40 0.05
CA SER A 96 -7.98 20.20 -0.04
C SER A 96 -8.24 20.72 -1.45
N ILE A 97 -7.21 21.22 -2.13
CA ILE A 97 -7.31 21.68 -3.53
C ILE A 97 -7.59 20.49 -4.45
N ARG A 98 -6.85 19.39 -4.28
CA ARG A 98 -7.06 18.13 -5.01
C ARG A 98 -8.50 17.65 -4.85
N ARG A 99 -9.01 17.52 -3.62
CA ARG A 99 -10.40 17.09 -3.34
C ARG A 99 -11.42 18.03 -3.97
N SER A 100 -11.18 19.33 -3.96
CA SER A 100 -12.09 20.31 -4.58
C SER A 100 -12.19 20.10 -6.08
N TRP A 101 -11.05 19.85 -6.74
CA TRP A 101 -11.02 19.46 -8.16
C TRP A 101 -11.75 18.15 -8.41
N MET A 102 -11.49 17.12 -7.60
CA MET A 102 -12.15 15.80 -7.71
C MET A 102 -13.68 15.91 -7.58
N ARG A 103 -14.18 16.82 -6.73
CA ARG A 103 -15.63 17.09 -6.59
C ARG A 103 -16.23 17.66 -7.88
N VAL A 104 -15.57 18.62 -8.53
CA VAL A 104 -16.05 19.13 -9.83
C VAL A 104 -15.97 18.07 -10.91
N ALA A 105 -14.84 17.38 -11.03
CA ALA A 105 -14.62 16.40 -12.09
C ALA A 105 -15.56 15.18 -12.00
N SER A 106 -16.01 14.83 -10.78
CA SER A 106 -17.04 13.80 -10.57
C SER A 106 -18.47 14.30 -10.77
N GLY A 107 -18.68 15.57 -11.13
CA GLY A 107 -20.01 16.19 -11.22
C GLY A 107 -20.66 16.47 -9.86
N SER A 108 -19.91 16.33 -8.77
CA SER A 108 -20.41 16.47 -7.39
C SER A 108 -20.45 17.92 -6.88
N ALA A 109 -19.88 18.88 -7.61
CA ALA A 109 -19.71 20.25 -7.13
C ALA A 109 -20.98 21.11 -7.15
N ASP A 110 -21.91 20.86 -8.08
CA ASP A 110 -23.10 21.70 -8.26
C ASP A 110 -24.38 21.15 -7.61
N ILE A 111 -24.28 20.04 -6.89
CA ILE A 111 -25.48 19.35 -6.42
C ILE A 111 -25.72 19.68 -4.95
N ALA A 112 -26.46 20.76 -4.67
CA ALA A 112 -27.04 21.03 -3.35
C ALA A 112 -27.89 19.84 -2.84
N ALA A 113 -28.38 18.98 -3.75
CA ALA A 113 -29.04 17.73 -3.44
C ALA A 113 -28.09 16.62 -2.89
N LEU A 114 -26.77 16.70 -3.08
CA LEU A 114 -25.82 15.69 -2.61
C LEU A 114 -25.58 15.78 -1.09
N ARG A 115 -25.90 16.93 -0.45
CA ARG A 115 -26.06 16.97 1.02
C ARG A 115 -27.17 16.05 1.53
N ARG A 116 -28.19 15.72 0.71
CA ARG A 116 -29.22 14.72 1.04
C ARG A 116 -28.80 13.29 0.71
N VAL A 117 -27.76 13.12 -0.11
CA VAL A 117 -27.28 11.83 -0.67
C VAL A 117 -25.95 11.39 -0.04
N LEU A 118 -25.47 12.09 1.01
CA LEU A 118 -24.34 11.66 1.86
C LEU A 118 -24.48 10.22 2.38
N HIS A 119 -25.71 9.70 2.48
CA HIS A 119 -25.97 8.30 2.86
C HIS A 119 -25.64 7.27 1.77
N THR A 120 -25.53 7.67 0.50
CA THR A 120 -25.12 6.79 -0.61
C THR A 120 -23.68 7.03 -1.04
N THR A 121 -23.03 8.07 -0.52
CA THR A 121 -21.63 8.35 -0.85
C THR A 121 -20.77 7.52 0.07
N GLU A 122 -20.00 6.58 -0.47
CA GLU A 122 -19.05 5.82 0.34
C GLU A 122 -18.07 6.79 1.01
N LEU A 123 -17.96 6.70 2.33
CA LEU A 123 -16.98 7.47 3.08
C LEU A 123 -15.72 6.62 3.28
N SER A 124 -14.54 7.22 3.12
CA SER A 124 -13.28 6.62 3.55
C SER A 124 -13.18 6.60 5.08
N VAL A 125 -12.15 5.92 5.59
CA VAL A 125 -11.93 5.69 7.04
C VAL A 125 -11.79 6.99 7.84
N ASP A 126 -11.38 8.08 7.18
CA ASP A 126 -11.24 9.43 7.72
C ASP A 126 -12.53 10.29 7.55
N GLY A 127 -13.65 9.70 7.12
CA GLY A 127 -14.93 10.38 6.94
C GLY A 127 -15.04 11.23 5.66
N ASN A 128 -14.03 11.17 4.78
CA ASN A 128 -14.06 11.88 3.50
C ASN A 128 -14.87 11.11 2.44
N PRO A 129 -15.55 11.78 1.51
CA PRO A 129 -16.19 11.10 0.36
C PRO A 129 -15.15 10.37 -0.48
N ARG A 130 -15.40 9.10 -0.81
CA ARG A 130 -14.67 8.39 -1.86
C ARG A 130 -15.17 8.86 -3.21
N PHE A 131 -14.23 9.25 -4.06
CA PHE A 131 -14.51 9.57 -5.46
C PHE A 131 -14.04 8.41 -6.31
N GLU A 132 -14.95 7.80 -7.06
CA GLU A 132 -14.56 6.91 -8.16
C GLU A 132 -14.09 7.79 -9.32
N LEU A 133 -12.77 7.96 -9.43
CA LEU A 133 -12.16 8.65 -10.56
C LEU A 133 -11.38 7.66 -11.41
N THR A 134 -11.36 7.92 -12.72
CA THR A 134 -10.35 7.32 -13.58
C THR A 134 -8.96 7.74 -13.08
N ILE A 135 -7.95 6.88 -13.27
CA ILE A 135 -6.56 7.19 -12.91
C ILE A 135 -6.12 8.53 -13.52
N GLN A 136 -6.52 8.80 -14.77
CA GLN A 136 -6.24 10.06 -15.46
C GLN A 136 -6.79 11.28 -14.72
N ASN A 137 -8.04 11.22 -14.23
CA ASN A 137 -8.64 12.31 -13.47
C ASN A 137 -8.01 12.47 -12.09
N SER A 138 -7.61 11.38 -11.42
CA SER A 138 -6.84 11.47 -10.18
C SER A 138 -5.51 12.20 -10.42
N LEU A 139 -4.77 11.83 -11.47
CA LEU A 139 -3.49 12.47 -11.81
C LEU A 139 -3.65 13.94 -12.19
N ARG A 140 -4.72 14.30 -12.91
CA ARG A 140 -5.06 15.69 -13.20
C ARG A 140 -5.38 16.49 -11.94
N ALA A 141 -6.07 15.89 -10.98
CA ALA A 141 -6.33 16.52 -9.68
C ALA A 141 -5.02 16.81 -8.92
N ASP A 142 -4.06 15.89 -8.96
CA ASP A 142 -2.74 16.06 -8.35
C ASP A 142 -1.95 17.17 -9.04
N ALA A 143 -1.88 17.14 -10.37
CA ALA A 143 -1.24 18.18 -11.18
C ALA A 143 -1.87 19.56 -10.94
N PHE A 144 -3.20 19.62 -10.84
CA PHE A 144 -3.94 20.85 -10.52
C PHE A 144 -3.51 21.41 -9.18
N ALA A 145 -3.56 20.58 -8.14
CA ALA A 145 -3.25 21.01 -6.79
C ALA A 145 -1.80 21.50 -6.69
N LEU A 146 -0.84 20.82 -7.33
CA LEU A 146 0.55 21.27 -7.40
C LEU A 146 0.71 22.60 -8.13
N GLN A 147 0.13 22.73 -9.33
CA GLN A 147 0.19 23.98 -10.11
C GLN A 147 -0.46 25.14 -9.35
N GLN A 148 -1.62 24.94 -8.72
CA GLN A 148 -2.27 25.99 -7.95
C GLN A 148 -1.41 26.42 -6.76
N ILE A 149 -0.85 25.48 -6.00
CA ILE A 149 0.02 25.83 -4.87
C ILE A 149 1.28 26.58 -5.32
N GLN A 150 1.90 26.14 -6.42
CA GLN A 150 3.09 26.77 -6.97
C GLN A 150 2.80 28.18 -7.52
N ASN A 151 1.71 28.33 -8.26
CA ASN A 151 1.37 29.57 -8.95
C ASN A 151 0.67 30.58 -8.04
N TYR A 152 0.08 30.14 -6.92
CA TYR A 152 -0.63 31.02 -6.02
C TYR A 152 0.29 32.10 -5.46
N ARG A 153 0.08 33.33 -5.95
CA ARG A 153 0.84 34.54 -5.61
C ARG A 153 2.35 34.28 -5.59
N SER A 154 2.85 33.61 -6.63
CA SER A 154 4.27 33.27 -6.79
C SER A 154 4.83 32.35 -5.69
N GLY A 155 4.06 31.35 -5.27
CA GLY A 155 4.48 30.35 -4.29
C GLY A 155 4.32 30.80 -2.84
N LYS A 156 3.44 31.78 -2.58
CA LYS A 156 3.19 32.33 -1.24
C LYS A 156 2.86 31.27 -0.20
N ILE A 157 2.04 30.27 -0.55
CA ILE A 157 1.64 29.19 0.37
C ILE A 157 2.87 28.39 0.82
N LEU A 158 3.74 28.02 -0.11
CA LEU A 158 4.98 27.29 0.18
C LEU A 158 5.91 28.14 1.05
N ALA A 159 6.09 29.42 0.70
CA ALA A 159 6.93 30.34 1.45
C ALA A 159 6.43 30.55 2.89
N TRP A 160 5.13 30.77 3.07
CA TRP A 160 4.50 30.87 4.40
C TRP A 160 4.68 29.57 5.19
N ALA A 161 4.43 28.41 4.59
CA ALA A 161 4.56 27.12 5.26
C ALA A 161 6.01 26.88 5.73
N TRP A 162 7.00 27.20 4.90
CA TRP A 162 8.41 27.03 5.27
C TRP A 162 8.86 27.99 6.37
N VAL A 163 8.50 29.27 6.27
CA VAL A 163 8.93 30.26 7.26
C VAL A 163 8.19 30.11 8.59
N SER A 164 6.86 29.91 8.57
CA SER A 164 6.04 29.82 9.78
C SER A 164 6.40 28.62 10.67
N ARG A 165 7.14 27.65 10.12
CA ARG A 165 7.56 26.45 10.84
C ARG A 165 9.07 26.32 11.01
N GLY A 166 9.82 27.39 10.72
CA GLY A 166 11.25 27.45 10.99
C GLY A 166 12.14 26.65 10.04
N LEU A 167 11.62 26.18 8.90
CA LEU A 167 12.43 25.48 7.89
C LEU A 167 13.45 26.41 7.23
N VAL A 168 13.08 27.68 7.07
CA VAL A 168 13.97 28.77 6.69
C VAL A 168 13.64 29.98 7.56
N THR A 169 14.66 30.73 7.94
CA THR A 169 14.44 32.01 8.61
C THR A 169 13.84 33.01 7.62
N LYS A 170 13.14 34.02 8.13
CA LYS A 170 12.66 35.15 7.30
C LYS A 170 13.79 35.79 6.51
N GLN A 171 14.98 35.87 7.11
CA GLN A 171 16.17 36.44 6.47
C GLN A 171 16.67 35.56 5.33
N GLN A 172 16.86 34.25 5.55
CA GLN A 172 17.27 33.31 4.49
C GLN A 172 16.30 33.33 3.30
N PHE A 173 14.99 33.42 3.57
CA PHE A 173 14.00 33.56 2.52
C PHE A 173 14.12 34.91 1.78
N ALA A 174 14.36 36.00 2.51
CA ALA A 174 14.60 37.32 1.94
C ALA A 174 15.86 37.35 1.05
N ASP A 175 16.95 36.74 1.51
CA ASP A 175 18.21 36.64 0.77
C ASP A 175 17.99 35.85 -0.54
N ALA A 176 17.33 34.70 -0.46
CA ALA A 176 17.11 33.82 -1.59
C ALA A 176 16.15 34.36 -2.66
N ARG A 177 15.11 35.13 -2.27
CA ARG A 177 14.03 35.55 -3.19
C ARG A 177 13.95 37.04 -3.45
N PHE A 178 14.43 37.86 -2.53
CA PHE A 178 14.23 39.32 -2.54
C PHE A 178 15.54 40.10 -2.36
N GLY A 179 16.70 39.45 -2.59
CA GLY A 179 18.02 40.09 -2.47
C GLY A 179 18.28 40.66 -1.07
N GLY A 180 17.76 39.99 -0.03
CA GLY A 180 17.90 40.36 1.38
C GLY A 180 16.85 41.36 1.89
N ASN A 181 15.89 41.78 1.08
CA ASN A 181 14.83 42.69 1.51
C ASN A 181 13.79 41.99 2.40
N LEU A 182 13.96 42.13 3.72
CA LEU A 182 13.14 41.49 4.74
C LEU A 182 11.68 41.94 4.73
N GLU A 183 11.39 43.20 4.39
CA GLU A 183 10.02 43.74 4.35
C GLU A 183 9.21 43.09 3.21
N LYS A 184 9.80 43.00 2.01
CA LYS A 184 9.19 42.28 0.88
C LYS A 184 8.98 40.81 1.22
N ALA A 185 9.95 40.18 1.86
CA ALA A 185 9.84 38.80 2.31
C ALA A 185 8.68 38.62 3.30
N GLN A 186 8.57 39.48 4.31
CA GLN A 186 7.49 39.47 5.31
C GLN A 186 6.11 39.65 4.67
N ASN A 187 5.98 40.57 3.73
CA ASN A 187 4.73 40.77 2.99
C ASN A 187 4.38 39.55 2.14
N ALA A 188 5.37 38.92 1.50
CA ALA A 188 5.19 37.73 0.68
C ALA A 188 4.78 36.50 1.51
N ILE A 189 5.18 36.40 2.78
CA ILE A 189 4.81 35.29 3.68
C ILE A 189 3.70 35.65 4.66
N LYS A 190 3.10 36.84 4.59
CA LYS A 190 2.07 37.23 5.56
C LYS A 190 0.92 36.22 5.47
N SER A 191 0.60 35.58 6.60
CA SER A 191 -0.54 34.67 6.69
C SER A 191 -1.74 35.32 6.05
N ALA A 192 -2.47 34.53 5.28
CA ALA A 192 -3.67 35.01 4.65
C ALA A 192 -4.88 34.18 5.06
N PRO A 193 -5.49 34.56 6.19
CA PRO A 193 -6.79 34.04 6.55
C PRO A 193 -7.76 34.19 5.36
N GLY A 194 -8.40 33.10 4.95
CA GLY A 194 -9.39 33.10 3.87
C GLY A 194 -8.83 32.95 2.44
N GLU A 195 -7.54 33.18 2.17
CA GLU A 195 -6.97 33.05 0.81
C GLU A 195 -7.06 31.61 0.27
N LEU A 196 -7.04 30.60 1.14
CA LEU A 196 -7.24 29.22 0.72
C LEU A 196 -8.67 28.96 0.21
N SER A 197 -9.65 29.67 0.77
CA SER A 197 -11.03 29.59 0.30
C SER A 197 -11.14 30.16 -1.12
N GLU A 198 -10.34 31.18 -1.47
CA GLU A 198 -10.26 31.68 -2.84
C GLU A 198 -9.82 30.55 -3.78
N ILE A 199 -8.73 29.83 -3.47
CA ILE A 199 -8.20 28.73 -4.31
C ILE A 199 -9.18 27.57 -4.43
N ILE A 200 -9.80 27.19 -3.30
CA ILE A 200 -10.81 26.12 -3.27
C ILE A 200 -12.05 26.50 -4.08
N ASN A 201 -12.40 27.78 -4.11
CA ASN A 201 -13.52 28.34 -4.86
C ASN A 201 -13.15 28.85 -6.26
N MET A 202 -11.88 28.74 -6.69
CA MET A 202 -11.50 29.13 -8.05
C MET A 202 -12.29 28.26 -9.02
N GLU A 203 -12.97 28.88 -9.99
CA GLU A 203 -13.63 28.18 -11.07
C GLU A 203 -12.67 27.15 -11.67
N LEU A 204 -13.04 25.88 -11.53
CA LEU A 204 -12.27 24.70 -11.92
C LEU A 204 -12.22 24.52 -13.45
N THR A 205 -12.31 25.63 -14.19
CA THR A 205 -12.51 25.73 -15.65
C THR A 205 -11.21 25.78 -16.44
N LYS A 206 -10.05 25.96 -15.79
CA LYS A 206 -8.76 25.90 -16.50
C LYS A 206 -8.36 24.45 -16.70
N GLU A 207 -8.62 23.95 -17.90
CA GLU A 207 -8.05 22.70 -18.38
C GLU A 207 -6.53 22.76 -18.24
N ILE A 208 -5.98 21.80 -17.49
CA ILE A 208 -4.53 21.63 -17.40
C ILE A 208 -4.12 20.90 -18.66
N SER A 209 -3.49 21.62 -19.58
CA SER A 209 -2.76 20.96 -20.65
C SER A 209 -1.52 20.30 -20.04
N LEU A 210 -1.56 18.97 -19.94
CA LEU A 210 -0.42 18.12 -19.60
C LEU A 210 0.52 17.90 -20.79
N GLU A 211 0.22 18.50 -21.95
CA GLU A 211 0.98 18.30 -23.18
C GLU A 211 2.40 18.85 -23.03
N LYS A 212 2.55 20.00 -22.37
CA LYS A 212 3.87 20.60 -22.09
C LYS A 212 4.69 19.72 -21.15
N GLU A 213 4.11 19.23 -20.06
CA GLU A 213 4.84 18.29 -19.19
C GLU A 213 5.16 16.97 -19.89
N SER A 214 4.22 16.42 -20.68
CA SER A 214 4.45 15.20 -21.45
C SER A 214 5.56 15.38 -22.49
N GLN A 215 5.57 16.52 -23.19
CA GLN A 215 6.62 16.86 -24.14
C GLN A 215 7.96 17.02 -23.43
N ALA A 216 8.01 17.73 -22.30
CA ALA A 216 9.23 17.87 -21.51
C ALA A 216 9.76 16.53 -20.98
N ILE A 217 8.89 15.59 -20.62
CA ILE A 217 9.26 14.22 -20.22
C ILE A 217 9.81 13.44 -21.40
N GLN A 218 9.22 13.59 -22.59
CA GLN A 218 9.70 12.95 -23.82
C GLN A 218 11.07 13.51 -24.23
N GLU A 219 11.26 14.83 -24.18
CA GLU A 219 12.53 15.51 -24.45
C GLU A 219 13.61 15.13 -23.42
N ALA A 220 13.22 14.99 -22.15
CA ALA A 220 14.08 14.45 -21.11
C ALA A 220 14.28 12.93 -21.21
N GLY A 221 13.70 12.26 -22.21
CA GLY A 221 13.81 10.81 -22.41
C GLY A 221 15.21 10.37 -22.86
N GLU A 222 15.98 11.24 -23.51
CA GLU A 222 17.33 10.92 -23.99
C GLU A 222 18.32 10.81 -22.83
N PRO A 223 19.04 9.69 -22.69
CA PRO A 223 20.02 9.53 -21.63
C PRO A 223 21.14 10.56 -21.67
N LEU A 224 21.58 11.03 -20.51
CA LEU A 224 22.70 11.96 -20.41
C LEU A 224 24.06 11.27 -20.58
N PRO A 225 25.11 12.00 -21.01
CA PRO A 225 26.47 11.47 -20.99
C PRO A 225 26.87 10.96 -19.59
N GLY A 226 27.43 9.76 -19.55
CA GLY A 226 27.82 9.09 -18.30
C GLY A 226 26.69 8.39 -17.54
N GLU A 227 25.45 8.47 -18.03
CA GLU A 227 24.33 7.77 -17.40
C GLU A 227 24.47 6.26 -17.57
N VAL A 228 24.21 5.52 -16.49
CA VAL A 228 24.28 4.06 -16.45
C VAL A 228 22.88 3.53 -16.18
N SER A 229 22.52 2.43 -16.83
CA SER A 229 21.27 1.72 -16.56
C SER A 229 21.57 0.26 -16.26
N SER A 230 20.88 -0.31 -15.26
CA SER A 230 20.85 -1.76 -15.10
C SER A 230 19.82 -2.36 -16.03
N VAL A 231 20.29 -3.24 -16.92
CA VAL A 231 19.48 -3.89 -17.95
C VAL A 231 19.53 -5.39 -17.74
N TRP A 232 18.37 -6.03 -17.78
CA TRP A 232 18.29 -7.48 -17.80
C TRP A 232 18.72 -7.98 -19.17
N CYS A 233 19.63 -8.94 -19.20
CA CYS A 233 20.14 -9.53 -20.42
C CYS A 233 20.00 -11.04 -20.36
N ILE A 234 19.84 -11.66 -21.52
CA ILE A 234 19.88 -13.10 -21.71
C ILE A 234 21.17 -13.49 -22.41
N GLN A 235 21.68 -14.68 -22.10
CA GLN A 235 22.84 -15.25 -22.75
C GLN A 235 22.61 -16.75 -22.94
N LEU A 236 22.76 -17.24 -24.17
CA LEU A 236 22.52 -18.65 -24.49
C LEU A 236 23.56 -19.56 -23.81
N ASN A 237 24.84 -19.37 -24.15
CA ASN A 237 25.98 -20.07 -23.57
C ASN A 237 27.03 -19.06 -23.09
N ALA A 238 28.07 -19.51 -22.37
CA ALA A 238 29.12 -18.62 -21.84
C ALA A 238 29.81 -17.78 -22.93
N ASP A 239 29.96 -18.33 -24.13
CA ASP A 239 30.62 -17.70 -25.29
C ASP A 239 29.67 -16.92 -26.20
N SER A 240 28.35 -17.01 -25.98
CA SER A 240 27.36 -16.33 -26.80
C SER A 240 27.30 -14.83 -26.48
N GLU A 241 26.89 -14.04 -27.47
CA GLU A 241 26.59 -12.62 -27.27
C GLU A 241 25.53 -12.43 -26.17
N VAL A 242 25.71 -11.38 -25.37
CA VAL A 242 24.76 -10.99 -24.34
C VAL A 242 23.71 -10.07 -24.95
N ILE A 243 22.45 -10.50 -24.90
CA ILE A 243 21.34 -9.82 -25.57
C ILE A 243 20.52 -9.08 -24.51
N PRO A 244 20.41 -7.74 -24.58
CA PRO A 244 19.59 -6.98 -23.64
C PRO A 244 18.10 -7.24 -23.88
N LEU A 245 17.33 -7.39 -22.81
CA LEU A 245 15.88 -7.44 -22.84
C LEU A 245 15.28 -6.03 -22.86
N PRO A 246 14.06 -5.86 -23.39
CA PRO A 246 13.36 -4.59 -23.35
C PRO A 246 13.19 -4.05 -21.94
N SER A 247 13.26 -2.72 -21.79
CA SER A 247 13.17 -2.04 -20.49
C SER A 247 11.89 -2.38 -19.71
N TRP A 248 10.79 -2.68 -20.41
CA TRP A 248 9.51 -3.06 -19.79
C TRP A 248 9.50 -4.46 -19.15
N PHE A 249 10.51 -5.31 -19.39
CA PHE A 249 10.71 -6.54 -18.60
C PHE A 249 11.13 -6.23 -17.16
N ARG A 250 11.81 -5.10 -16.93
CA ARG A 250 12.53 -4.84 -15.68
C ARG A 250 11.66 -4.93 -14.44
N VAL A 251 10.53 -4.23 -14.43
CA VAL A 251 9.66 -4.17 -13.25
C VAL A 251 9.01 -5.54 -12.97
N PRO A 252 8.40 -6.24 -13.94
CA PRO A 252 7.86 -7.58 -13.71
C PRO A 252 8.91 -8.61 -13.28
N LEU A 253 10.09 -8.64 -13.90
CA LEU A 253 11.18 -9.53 -13.49
C LEU A 253 11.63 -9.26 -12.06
N GLN A 254 11.88 -7.99 -11.72
CA GLN A 254 12.26 -7.60 -10.36
C GLN A 254 11.18 -7.94 -9.34
N HIS A 255 9.90 -7.78 -9.68
CA HIS A 255 8.81 -8.11 -8.78
C HIS A 255 8.81 -9.59 -8.41
N VAL A 256 8.88 -10.47 -9.41
CA VAL A 256 8.89 -11.93 -9.19
C VAL A 256 10.12 -12.36 -8.40
N LEU A 257 11.31 -11.86 -8.76
CA LEU A 257 12.55 -12.16 -8.06
C LEU A 257 12.53 -11.67 -6.61
N CYS A 258 12.06 -10.45 -6.35
CA CYS A 258 11.97 -9.91 -5.00
C CYS A 258 11.00 -10.69 -4.13
N GLY A 259 9.79 -11.00 -4.65
CA GLY A 259 8.80 -11.76 -3.90
C GLY A 259 9.28 -13.17 -3.55
N TRP A 260 9.96 -13.84 -4.49
CA TRP A 260 10.56 -15.15 -4.21
C TRP A 260 11.72 -15.07 -3.20
N MET A 261 12.58 -14.06 -3.29
CA MET A 261 13.65 -13.84 -2.32
C MET A 261 13.12 -13.51 -0.92
N GLU A 262 12.02 -12.79 -0.81
CA GLU A 262 11.34 -12.53 0.48
C GLU A 262 10.84 -13.83 1.10
N GLN A 263 10.19 -14.70 0.31
CA GLN A 263 9.78 -16.03 0.76
C GLN A 263 10.99 -16.88 1.18
N ALA A 264 12.08 -16.84 0.42
CA ALA A 264 13.33 -17.53 0.77
C ALA A 264 13.87 -17.06 2.12
N MET A 265 13.91 -15.75 2.36
CA MET A 265 14.35 -15.17 3.63
C MET A 265 13.44 -15.55 4.80
N GLN A 266 12.12 -15.63 4.59
CA GLN A 266 11.17 -16.11 5.60
C GLN A 266 11.44 -17.57 5.96
N TRP A 267 11.68 -18.43 4.97
CA TRP A 267 12.05 -19.82 5.18
C TRP A 267 13.38 -19.95 5.91
N ASP A 268 14.39 -19.16 5.54
CA ASP A 268 15.70 -19.16 6.21
C ASP A 268 15.57 -18.75 7.67
N LYS A 269 14.80 -17.71 7.97
CA LYS A 269 14.52 -17.29 9.36
C LYS A 269 13.84 -18.41 10.14
N LYS A 270 12.86 -19.09 9.54
CA LYS A 270 12.12 -20.17 10.18
C LYS A 270 12.99 -21.41 10.44
N LEU A 271 13.80 -21.79 9.45
CA LEU A 271 14.80 -22.86 9.57
C LEU A 271 15.80 -22.53 10.69
N GLU A 272 16.29 -21.29 10.74
CA GLU A 272 17.23 -20.84 11.76
C GLU A 272 16.61 -20.89 13.16
N GLN A 273 15.38 -20.41 13.33
CA GLN A 273 14.67 -20.46 14.60
C GLN A 273 14.46 -21.90 15.09
N ARG A 274 14.11 -22.82 14.19
CA ARG A 274 13.93 -24.25 14.51
C ARG A 274 15.27 -24.88 14.90
N ARG A 275 16.33 -24.59 14.15
CA ARG A 275 17.70 -25.01 14.43
C ARG A 275 18.19 -24.53 15.80
N GLN A 276 17.95 -23.28 16.14
CA GLN A 276 18.30 -22.70 17.46
C GLN A 276 17.52 -23.37 18.60
N ALA A 277 16.30 -23.81 18.36
CA ALA A 277 15.50 -24.59 19.30
C ALA A 277 15.89 -26.08 19.36
N GLY A 278 16.88 -26.53 18.58
CA GLY A 278 17.27 -27.94 18.48
C GLY A 278 16.18 -28.84 17.87
N ARG A 279 15.33 -28.27 17.00
CA ARG A 279 14.21 -28.97 16.35
C ARG A 279 14.31 -28.84 14.83
N ASP A 280 13.89 -29.86 14.09
CA ASP A 280 13.71 -29.78 12.62
C ASP A 280 12.38 -29.12 12.26
N LEU A 281 12.10 -28.84 10.98
CA LEU A 281 10.76 -28.44 10.54
C LEU A 281 9.72 -29.51 10.92
N THR A 282 8.47 -29.12 11.23
CA THR A 282 7.40 -30.12 11.37
C THR A 282 7.13 -30.78 10.01
N ALA A 283 6.53 -31.98 9.99
CA ALA A 283 6.22 -32.67 8.73
C ALA A 283 5.42 -31.81 7.74
N GLN A 284 4.43 -31.05 8.25
CA GLN A 284 3.65 -30.12 7.42
C GLN A 284 4.48 -28.92 6.93
N GLN A 285 5.39 -28.40 7.76
CA GLN A 285 6.29 -27.32 7.36
C GLN A 285 7.31 -27.79 6.33
N GLN A 286 7.81 -29.02 6.46
CA GLN A 286 8.72 -29.65 5.52
C GLN A 286 8.03 -29.83 4.17
N LEU A 287 6.80 -30.36 4.14
CA LEU A 287 6.00 -30.48 2.91
C LEU A 287 5.84 -29.12 2.19
N LYS A 288 5.48 -28.07 2.94
CA LYS A 288 5.37 -26.70 2.39
C LYS A 288 6.71 -26.15 1.88
N TYR A 289 7.79 -26.43 2.60
CA TYR A 289 9.13 -26.03 2.19
C TYR A 289 9.56 -26.75 0.92
N ASP A 290 9.36 -28.07 0.84
CA ASP A 290 9.68 -28.89 -0.32
C ASP A 290 8.86 -28.49 -1.55
N ALA A 291 7.56 -28.21 -1.38
CA ALA A 291 6.71 -27.66 -2.43
C ALA A 291 7.23 -26.30 -2.93
N TRP A 292 7.59 -25.39 -2.02
CA TRP A 292 8.16 -24.09 -2.37
C TRP A 292 9.52 -24.23 -3.09
N VAL A 293 10.39 -25.13 -2.63
CA VAL A 293 11.68 -25.45 -3.28
C VAL A 293 11.46 -26.05 -4.67
N GLY A 294 10.45 -26.90 -4.85
CA GLY A 294 10.08 -27.45 -6.16
C GLY A 294 9.55 -26.39 -7.12
N GLN A 295 8.85 -25.39 -6.59
CA GLN A 295 8.24 -24.32 -7.38
C GLN A 295 9.24 -23.18 -7.69
N THR A 296 10.31 -23.48 -8.44
CA THR A 296 11.29 -22.46 -8.90
C THR A 296 10.86 -21.73 -10.17
N GLN A 297 9.87 -22.26 -10.89
CA GLN A 297 9.45 -21.75 -12.17
C GLN A 297 8.28 -20.76 -12.03
N ARG A 298 8.36 -19.63 -12.73
CA ARG A 298 7.30 -18.61 -12.77
C ARG A 298 7.03 -18.18 -14.22
N PRO A 299 5.88 -18.58 -14.81
CA PRO A 299 5.50 -18.13 -16.13
C PRO A 299 5.10 -16.66 -16.12
N LEU A 300 5.55 -15.90 -17.12
CA LEU A 300 5.20 -14.51 -17.33
C LEU A 300 4.79 -14.31 -18.79
N VAL A 301 3.58 -13.79 -18.97
CA VAL A 301 3.00 -13.50 -20.29
C VAL A 301 3.00 -12.00 -20.51
N PHE A 302 3.70 -11.53 -21.54
CA PHE A 302 3.79 -10.11 -21.86
C PHE A 302 3.07 -9.80 -23.15
N ASN A 303 2.28 -8.74 -23.18
CA ASN A 303 1.70 -8.21 -24.40
C ASN A 303 2.75 -7.36 -25.14
N LYS A 304 3.12 -7.76 -26.36
CA LYS A 304 4.22 -7.17 -27.13
C LYS A 304 4.00 -5.72 -27.52
N ARG A 305 2.73 -5.35 -27.74
CA ARG A 305 2.35 -3.99 -28.17
C ARG A 305 2.41 -3.01 -27.01
N THR A 306 1.94 -3.44 -25.83
CA THR A 306 1.84 -2.57 -24.65
C THR A 306 3.05 -2.67 -23.72
N GLY A 307 3.88 -3.71 -23.86
CA GLY A 307 4.97 -4.03 -22.95
C GLY A 307 4.50 -4.40 -21.54
N ARG A 308 3.20 -4.72 -21.36
CA ARG A 308 2.60 -5.00 -20.05
C ARG A 308 2.47 -6.49 -19.81
N LEU A 309 2.62 -6.89 -18.54
CA LEU A 309 2.29 -8.22 -18.06
C LEU A 309 0.78 -8.46 -18.17
N VAL A 310 0.38 -9.60 -18.71
CA VAL A 310 -1.01 -10.05 -18.78
C VAL A 310 -1.35 -10.70 -17.44
N ALA A 311 -2.17 -10.03 -16.63
CA ALA A 311 -2.46 -10.47 -15.26
C ALA A 311 -3.21 -11.82 -15.18
N ASN A 312 -4.08 -12.12 -16.15
CA ASN A 312 -4.89 -13.33 -16.16
C ASN A 312 -4.85 -13.98 -17.55
N PRO A 313 -3.74 -14.64 -17.93
CA PRO A 313 -3.59 -15.21 -19.25
C PRO A 313 -4.65 -16.29 -19.54
N GLY A 314 -5.12 -17.05 -18.53
CA GLY A 314 -6.18 -18.05 -18.68
C GLY A 314 -7.56 -17.50 -19.08
N LYS A 315 -7.80 -16.18 -18.94
CA LYS A 315 -9.05 -15.53 -19.40
C LYS A 315 -8.98 -15.10 -20.87
N GLU A 316 -7.80 -15.16 -21.49
CA GLU A 316 -7.59 -14.74 -22.86
C GLU A 316 -7.65 -15.91 -23.83
N THR A 317 -8.09 -15.67 -25.06
CA THR A 317 -8.10 -16.73 -26.07
C THR A 317 -6.67 -17.09 -26.48
N LEU A 318 -6.38 -18.38 -26.63
CA LEU A 318 -5.06 -18.87 -27.06
C LEU A 318 -4.61 -18.24 -28.39
N SER A 319 -5.54 -17.96 -29.30
CA SER A 319 -5.26 -17.27 -30.56
C SER A 319 -4.74 -15.85 -30.35
N ARG A 320 -5.36 -15.08 -29.44
CA ARG A 320 -4.90 -13.73 -29.09
C ARG A 320 -3.54 -13.77 -28.41
N LEU A 321 -3.34 -14.69 -27.46
CA LEU A 321 -2.06 -14.85 -26.77
C LEU A 321 -0.92 -15.18 -27.75
N LYS A 322 -1.12 -16.14 -28.66
CA LYS A 322 -0.12 -16.49 -29.69
C LYS A 322 0.23 -15.33 -30.63
N LYS A 323 -0.73 -14.45 -30.93
CA LYS A 323 -0.54 -13.33 -31.86
C LYS A 323 0.10 -12.11 -31.20
N GLU A 324 -0.36 -11.75 -30.01
CA GLU A 324 -0.07 -10.45 -29.38
C GLU A 324 0.89 -10.55 -28.20
N CYS A 325 1.16 -11.75 -27.71
CA CYS A 325 1.94 -11.95 -26.50
C CYS A 325 3.19 -12.80 -26.75
N LEU A 326 4.11 -12.73 -25.79
CA LEU A 326 5.22 -13.66 -25.63
C LEU A 326 5.13 -14.30 -24.24
N LEU A 327 5.64 -15.53 -24.11
CA LEU A 327 5.73 -16.26 -22.85
C LEU A 327 7.21 -16.44 -22.50
N VAL A 328 7.55 -16.14 -21.25
CA VAL A 328 8.83 -16.53 -20.67
C VAL A 328 8.58 -17.24 -19.35
N ILE A 329 9.43 -18.20 -19.00
CA ILE A 329 9.42 -18.86 -17.69
C ILE A 329 10.71 -18.49 -16.97
N LEU A 330 10.58 -17.83 -15.83
CA LEU A 330 11.72 -17.56 -14.97
C LEU A 330 12.03 -18.77 -14.11
N HIS A 331 13.31 -19.15 -14.08
CA HIS A 331 13.84 -20.15 -13.17
C HIS A 331 14.58 -19.42 -12.06
N LEU A 332 13.98 -19.44 -10.88
CA LEU A 332 14.43 -18.69 -9.72
C LEU A 332 15.44 -19.53 -8.95
N SER A 333 16.49 -18.88 -8.46
CA SER A 333 17.52 -19.49 -7.60
C SER A 333 17.99 -18.48 -6.57
N ARG A 334 18.52 -19.00 -5.46
CA ARG A 334 19.21 -18.23 -4.42
C ARG A 334 20.53 -17.65 -4.94
N HIS A 335 21.07 -18.26 -5.99
CA HIS A 335 22.34 -17.91 -6.61
C HIS A 335 22.10 -17.13 -7.91
N ALA A 336 22.67 -15.93 -8.01
CA ALA A 336 22.46 -15.04 -9.15
C ALA A 336 22.96 -15.67 -10.47
N GLU A 337 24.03 -16.46 -10.40
CA GLU A 337 24.65 -17.17 -11.51
C GLU A 337 23.82 -18.35 -12.03
N GLU A 338 22.81 -18.79 -11.28
CA GLU A 338 21.88 -19.87 -11.61
C GLU A 338 20.55 -19.37 -12.16
N LEU A 339 20.27 -18.06 -12.10
CA LEU A 339 19.06 -17.51 -12.70
C LEU A 339 18.99 -17.83 -14.20
N ARG A 340 17.86 -18.39 -14.64
CA ARG A 340 17.59 -18.70 -16.04
C ARG A 340 16.24 -18.16 -16.47
N LEU A 341 16.10 -18.03 -17.78
CA LEU A 341 14.85 -17.68 -18.46
C LEU A 341 14.65 -18.66 -19.61
N THR A 342 13.51 -19.35 -19.64
CA THR A 342 13.08 -20.13 -20.81
C THR A 342 12.15 -19.29 -21.66
N ALA A 343 12.46 -19.14 -22.95
CA ALA A 343 11.59 -18.45 -23.90
C ALA A 343 10.43 -19.35 -24.35
N GLY A 344 9.42 -18.77 -24.98
CA GLY A 344 8.23 -19.47 -25.47
C GLY A 344 8.50 -20.65 -26.42
N ASN A 345 9.70 -20.73 -27.02
CA ASN A 345 10.15 -21.83 -27.88
C ASN A 345 10.85 -22.97 -27.10
N GLY A 346 10.92 -22.89 -25.77
CA GLY A 346 11.61 -23.86 -24.92
C GLY A 346 13.11 -23.63 -24.76
N GLN A 347 13.71 -22.65 -25.45
CA GLN A 347 15.13 -22.35 -25.33
C GLN A 347 15.44 -21.74 -23.96
N LEU A 348 16.40 -22.33 -23.25
CA LEU A 348 16.87 -21.87 -21.95
C LEU A 348 18.03 -20.89 -22.13
N TYR A 349 17.97 -19.77 -21.41
CA TYR A 349 19.00 -18.72 -21.38
C TYR A 349 19.45 -18.44 -19.94
N LYS A 350 20.72 -18.06 -19.77
CA LYS A 350 21.20 -17.44 -18.54
C LYS A 350 20.70 -16.01 -18.43
N LEU A 351 20.04 -15.70 -17.33
CA LEU A 351 19.55 -14.34 -17.04
C LEU A 351 20.62 -13.59 -16.23
N LYS A 352 20.99 -12.39 -16.69
CA LYS A 352 21.99 -11.53 -16.05
C LYS A 352 21.44 -10.12 -15.87
N LEU A 353 21.78 -9.47 -14.78
CA LEU A 353 21.58 -8.02 -14.64
C LEU A 353 22.93 -7.35 -14.90
N LEU A 354 23.04 -6.57 -15.98
CA LEU A 354 24.27 -5.88 -16.35
C LEU A 354 24.08 -4.38 -16.26
N GLU A 355 25.16 -3.69 -15.91
CA GLU A 355 25.24 -2.24 -15.98
C GLU A 355 25.86 -1.84 -17.30
N ILE A 356 25.09 -1.13 -18.11
CA ILE A 356 25.54 -0.64 -19.42
C ILE A 356 25.29 0.86 -19.52
N PRO A 357 26.11 1.59 -20.30
CA PRO A 357 25.84 2.99 -20.60
C PRO A 357 24.42 3.15 -21.15
N ALA A 358 23.65 4.07 -20.58
CA ALA A 358 22.24 4.27 -20.94
C ALA A 358 22.07 4.62 -22.43
N SER A 359 23.07 5.25 -23.05
CA SER A 359 23.13 5.51 -24.49
C SER A 359 23.10 4.23 -25.34
N LYS A 360 23.53 3.08 -24.81
CA LYS A 360 23.45 1.76 -25.47
C LYS A 360 22.12 1.04 -25.25
N VAL A 361 21.25 1.57 -24.38
CA VAL A 361 19.95 0.96 -24.05
C VAL A 361 18.83 1.44 -24.99
N SER A 362 19.04 2.60 -25.63
CA SER A 362 18.05 3.42 -26.34
C SER A 362 17.28 2.72 -27.49
N SER A 363 17.70 1.54 -27.94
CA SER A 363 17.02 0.78 -29.01
C SER A 363 16.22 -0.45 -28.56
N THR A 364 16.17 -0.78 -27.26
CA THR A 364 15.65 -2.07 -26.79
C THR A 364 14.12 -2.16 -26.69
N SER A 365 13.34 -1.22 -27.22
CA SER A 365 11.87 -1.40 -27.29
C SER A 365 11.47 -2.62 -28.13
N VAL A 366 12.35 -3.03 -29.05
CA VAL A 366 12.17 -4.21 -29.88
C VAL A 366 12.46 -5.46 -29.04
N VAL A 367 11.50 -6.37 -29.01
CA VAL A 367 11.67 -7.70 -28.42
C VAL A 367 12.72 -8.47 -29.21
N PRO A 368 13.79 -8.99 -28.58
CA PRO A 368 14.73 -9.86 -29.26
C PRO A 368 14.04 -11.11 -29.82
N GLU A 369 14.36 -11.51 -31.05
CA GLU A 369 13.75 -12.69 -31.70
C GLU A 369 13.86 -13.95 -30.84
N GLN A 370 14.92 -14.05 -30.04
CA GLN A 370 15.20 -15.15 -29.10
C GLN A 370 14.09 -15.37 -28.06
N VAL A 371 13.36 -14.31 -27.70
CA VAL A 371 12.28 -14.35 -26.69
C VAL A 371 10.91 -13.99 -27.27
N ASP A 372 10.81 -13.65 -28.56
CA ASP A 372 9.55 -13.35 -29.24
C ASP A 372 8.80 -14.63 -29.64
N HIS A 373 8.48 -15.45 -28.64
CA HIS A 373 7.79 -16.72 -28.82
C HIS A 373 6.69 -16.91 -27.78
N PHE A 374 5.64 -17.63 -28.16
CA PHE A 374 4.56 -18.04 -27.26
C PHE A 374 4.24 -19.52 -27.50
N SER A 375 4.26 -20.33 -26.44
CA SER A 375 3.79 -21.72 -26.45
C SER A 375 2.69 -21.90 -25.41
N GLY A 376 1.51 -22.35 -25.84
CA GLY A 376 0.38 -22.61 -24.95
C GLY A 376 0.61 -23.82 -24.05
N ASP A 377 1.35 -24.81 -24.52
CA ASP A 377 1.59 -26.07 -23.79
C ASP A 377 2.38 -25.82 -22.50
N MET A 378 3.31 -24.86 -22.53
CA MET A 378 4.08 -24.45 -21.35
C MET A 378 3.25 -23.69 -20.30
N LEU A 379 2.13 -23.08 -20.69
CA LEU A 379 1.26 -22.39 -19.74
C LEU A 379 0.47 -23.41 -18.91
N HIS A 380 -0.05 -24.46 -19.56
CA HIS A 380 -0.87 -25.49 -18.92
C HIS A 380 -0.08 -26.46 -18.03
N GLN A 381 1.20 -26.70 -18.33
CA GLN A 381 2.07 -27.52 -17.46
C GLN A 381 2.20 -26.96 -16.04
N HIS A 382 2.03 -25.65 -15.86
CA HIS A 382 2.12 -25.01 -14.55
C HIS A 382 0.78 -24.91 -13.81
N GLU A 383 -0.34 -24.94 -14.53
CA GLU A 383 -1.68 -24.90 -13.92
C GLU A 383 -2.02 -26.25 -13.26
N GLY A 384 -1.62 -27.37 -13.88
CA GLY A 384 -1.94 -28.72 -13.39
C GLY A 384 -1.29 -29.12 -12.06
N ASP A 385 -0.17 -28.50 -11.68
CA ASP A 385 0.51 -28.79 -10.41
C ASP A 385 -0.09 -28.03 -9.21
N GLN A 386 -0.92 -27.01 -9.45
CA GLN A 386 -1.60 -26.26 -8.38
C GLN A 386 -2.97 -26.83 -8.02
N GLU A 387 -3.63 -27.56 -8.93
CA GLU A 387 -4.98 -28.08 -8.70
C GLU A 387 -5.01 -29.37 -7.83
N GLY A 388 -3.85 -29.91 -7.44
CA GLY A 388 -3.72 -31.18 -6.70
C GLY A 388 -3.97 -31.14 -5.19
N GLU A 389 -4.13 -29.96 -4.57
CA GLU A 389 -4.40 -29.83 -3.12
C GLU A 389 -5.75 -29.16 -2.79
N GLU A 390 -6.59 -28.85 -3.78
CA GLU A 390 -7.89 -28.17 -3.58
C GLU A 390 -9.13 -29.07 -3.74
N GLU A 391 -9.02 -30.41 -3.72
CA GLU A 391 -10.18 -31.28 -3.45
C GLU A 391 -10.54 -31.21 -1.95
N GLY A 392 -11.07 -30.05 -1.54
CA GLY A 392 -11.55 -29.77 -0.18
C GLY A 392 -11.83 -28.31 0.16
N GLY A 393 -11.62 -27.35 -0.75
CA GLY A 393 -11.79 -25.93 -0.46
C GLY A 393 -12.42 -25.15 -1.62
N ASP A 394 -13.66 -24.71 -1.43
CA ASP A 394 -14.41 -23.81 -2.33
C ASP A 394 -13.67 -22.47 -2.47
N GLY A 395 -13.13 -22.21 -3.67
CA GLY A 395 -12.19 -21.14 -3.96
C GLY A 395 -12.81 -19.76 -4.20
N THR A 396 -12.10 -18.73 -3.74
CA THR A 396 -12.09 -17.40 -4.37
C THR A 396 -10.70 -16.79 -4.28
N ALA A 397 -10.12 -16.50 -5.45
CA ALA A 397 -9.10 -15.51 -5.79
C ALA A 397 -8.01 -15.18 -4.74
N SER A 398 -6.79 -15.63 -5.02
CA SER A 398 -5.56 -15.33 -4.31
C SER A 398 -5.25 -13.83 -4.20
N GLU A 399 -5.48 -13.26 -3.01
CA GLU A 399 -4.63 -12.21 -2.46
C GLU A 399 -3.58 -12.89 -1.57
N ALA A 400 -2.35 -12.39 -1.64
CA ALA A 400 -1.20 -12.93 -0.94
C ALA A 400 -1.52 -13.19 0.54
N ASP A 401 -1.38 -14.46 0.93
CA ASP A 401 -1.50 -14.95 2.29
C ASP A 401 -0.48 -14.21 3.16
N GLU A 402 -0.92 -13.12 3.78
CA GLU A 402 -0.18 -12.37 4.77
C GLU A 402 -0.12 -13.29 6.00
N LEU A 403 0.97 -14.05 6.12
CA LEU A 403 1.36 -14.80 7.32
C LEU A 403 1.44 -13.81 8.49
N VAL A 404 0.29 -13.50 9.09
CA VAL A 404 0.19 -12.87 10.40
C VAL A 404 0.83 -13.86 11.35
N MET A 405 2.02 -13.52 11.83
CA MET A 405 2.63 -14.25 12.94
C MET A 405 1.74 -14.07 14.16
N GLU A 406 0.80 -14.98 14.36
CA GLU A 406 0.18 -15.20 15.67
C GLU A 406 1.32 -15.61 16.60
N GLY A 407 1.80 -14.64 17.38
CA GLY A 407 2.74 -14.91 18.46
C GLY A 407 2.04 -15.81 19.45
N GLU A 408 2.43 -17.08 19.49
CA GLU A 408 2.22 -17.92 20.67
C GLU A 408 2.92 -17.20 21.83
N SER A 409 2.15 -16.48 22.66
CA SER A 409 2.66 -15.93 23.90
C SER A 409 2.94 -17.10 24.83
N GLU A 410 4.20 -17.50 24.89
CA GLU A 410 4.70 -18.40 25.90
C GLU A 410 4.47 -17.73 27.27
N TRP A 411 3.51 -18.25 28.02
CA TRP A 411 3.22 -17.82 29.38
C TRP A 411 4.47 -18.07 30.23
N VAL A 412 5.15 -16.98 30.62
CA VAL A 412 6.19 -17.03 31.64
C VAL A 412 5.52 -16.89 33.01
N ASP A 413 5.76 -17.88 33.86
CA ASP A 413 5.28 -18.03 35.23
C ASP A 413 5.64 -16.80 36.09
N PRO A 414 4.68 -16.12 36.75
CA PRO A 414 4.97 -14.97 37.59
C PRO A 414 5.17 -15.43 39.05
N ASP A 415 6.29 -16.07 39.34
CA ASP A 415 6.66 -16.38 40.73
C ASP A 415 8.18 -16.40 40.94
N VAL A 416 8.80 -15.22 40.91
CA VAL A 416 10.06 -14.98 41.62
C VAL A 416 10.06 -13.56 42.20
N HIS A 417 9.73 -13.47 43.49
CA HIS A 417 10.01 -12.30 44.34
C HIS A 417 11.48 -12.33 44.82
N ALA A 418 12.21 -11.23 44.60
CA ALA A 418 13.30 -10.72 45.46
C ALA A 418 13.60 -9.28 45.00
N ALA A 419 13.13 -8.23 45.69
CA ALA A 419 13.66 -7.61 46.92
C ALA A 419 14.92 -6.74 46.69
N ALA A 420 14.77 -5.44 47.02
CA ALA A 420 15.76 -4.39 47.27
C ALA A 420 16.48 -3.82 46.01
N GLU A 421 16.74 -2.51 45.85
CA GLU A 421 17.01 -1.44 46.81
C GLU A 421 16.45 -0.07 46.36
N GLU A 422 16.14 0.76 47.36
CA GLU A 422 15.93 2.21 47.28
C GLU A 422 17.23 2.95 46.94
N GLU A 423 17.12 4.05 46.18
CA GLU A 423 17.91 5.30 46.22
C GLU A 423 17.56 6.05 44.91
N GLY A 424 17.27 7.34 44.84
CA GLY A 424 17.30 8.44 45.79
C GLY A 424 16.81 9.69 45.03
N TRP A 425 16.27 10.62 45.80
CA TRP A 425 15.65 11.87 45.37
C TRP A 425 16.64 12.85 44.71
N GLY A 426 16.13 13.62 43.76
CA GLY A 426 16.82 14.77 43.16
C GLY A 426 15.82 15.82 42.69
N ASP A 427 15.50 16.75 43.59
CA ASP A 427 14.64 17.92 43.43
C ASP A 427 15.11 18.94 42.37
N LEU A 428 14.15 19.77 41.95
CA LEU A 428 14.19 21.21 41.58
C LEU A 428 13.59 21.51 40.19
N PRO A 429 13.01 22.72 39.98
CA PRO A 429 11.98 23.37 40.80
C PRO A 429 10.82 23.93 39.95
N ASP A 430 9.81 24.38 40.68
CA ASP A 430 8.58 25.04 40.25
C ASP A 430 8.74 26.16 39.19
N SER A 431 7.81 26.18 38.23
CA SER A 431 7.43 27.42 37.56
C SER A 431 5.91 27.47 37.44
N GLU A 432 5.32 28.27 38.33
CA GLU A 432 3.96 28.76 38.29
C GLU A 432 3.72 29.57 37.01
N SER A 433 2.66 29.24 36.27
CA SER A 433 1.84 30.24 35.58
C SER A 433 0.48 29.64 35.25
N ASP A 434 -0.50 30.13 36.01
CA ASP A 434 -1.94 30.02 35.75
C ASP A 434 -2.28 30.69 34.41
N GLU A 435 -2.93 29.98 33.49
CA GLU A 435 -4.12 30.45 32.76
C GLU A 435 -4.93 29.21 32.34
N ALA A 436 -6.07 29.02 32.99
CA ALA A 436 -7.03 27.97 32.71
C ALA A 436 -7.92 28.39 31.52
N GLU A 437 -7.77 27.70 30.38
CA GLU A 437 -8.80 27.61 29.36
C GLU A 437 -9.23 26.14 29.20
N ASP A 438 -10.54 25.94 29.40
CA ASP A 438 -11.28 24.69 29.25
C ASP A 438 -10.93 23.96 27.95
N THR A 439 -10.20 22.85 28.06
CA THR A 439 -9.98 21.89 26.98
C THR A 439 -10.98 20.74 27.11
N PRO A 440 -11.81 20.45 26.07
CA PRO A 440 -12.69 19.30 26.11
C PRO A 440 -11.88 18.00 26.07
N GLU A 441 -12.17 17.17 27.06
CA GLU A 441 -11.67 15.83 27.29
C GLU A 441 -11.66 14.94 26.03
N ALA A 442 -10.60 14.15 25.93
CA ALA A 442 -10.24 13.28 24.82
C ALA A 442 -11.36 12.30 24.43
N ALA A 443 -12.01 12.56 23.30
CA ALA A 443 -12.72 11.54 22.54
C ALA A 443 -11.68 10.56 21.95
N LYS A 444 -11.43 9.45 22.64
CA LYS A 444 -10.73 8.28 22.10
C LYS A 444 -11.42 7.89 20.79
N SER A 445 -10.79 8.19 19.65
CA SER A 445 -11.35 7.89 18.34
C SER A 445 -11.43 6.36 18.19
N LYS A 446 -12.66 5.84 18.12
CA LYS A 446 -12.91 4.43 17.85
C LYS A 446 -12.50 4.15 16.41
N GLN A 447 -11.25 3.70 16.24
CA GLN A 447 -10.69 3.19 15.00
C GLN A 447 -11.69 2.19 14.39
N HIS A 448 -12.27 2.53 13.24
CA HIS A 448 -13.30 1.70 12.60
C HIS A 448 -12.64 0.43 12.03
N CYS A 449 -12.92 -0.69 12.68
CA CYS A 449 -12.41 -2.00 12.31
C CYS A 449 -13.10 -2.51 11.01
N PRO A 450 -12.38 -3.03 10.00
CA PRO A 450 -12.93 -3.53 8.73
C PRO A 450 -14.12 -4.49 8.89
N HIS A 451 -14.14 -5.26 9.98
CA HIS A 451 -15.23 -6.17 10.36
C HIS A 451 -16.60 -5.48 10.48
N VAL A 452 -16.65 -4.18 10.82
CA VAL A 452 -17.91 -3.43 10.95
C VAL A 452 -18.54 -3.14 9.60
N LEU A 453 -17.73 -2.96 8.55
CA LEU A 453 -18.24 -2.69 7.20
C LEU A 453 -18.78 -3.98 6.57
N ALA A 454 -18.02 -5.08 6.65
CA ALA A 454 -18.44 -6.39 6.14
C ALA A 454 -19.76 -6.85 6.78
N LEU A 455 -19.94 -6.61 8.08
CA LEU A 455 -21.18 -6.87 8.81
C LEU A 455 -22.39 -6.14 8.21
N ARG A 456 -22.24 -4.84 7.93
CA ARG A 456 -23.35 -3.95 7.54
C ARG A 456 -23.89 -4.21 6.14
N THR A 457 -23.12 -4.90 5.30
CA THR A 457 -23.50 -5.23 3.92
C THR A 457 -24.16 -6.61 3.79
N GLN A 458 -24.14 -7.45 4.84
CA GLN A 458 -24.71 -8.79 4.75
C GLN A 458 -26.24 -8.76 4.69
N PRO A 459 -26.88 -9.51 3.77
CA PRO A 459 -28.34 -9.59 3.67
C PRO A 459 -29.03 -9.97 4.99
N GLU A 460 -28.43 -10.88 5.75
CA GLU A 460 -28.93 -11.33 7.04
C GLU A 460 -28.88 -10.22 8.09
N TYR A 461 -27.82 -9.41 8.10
CA TYR A 461 -27.72 -8.28 9.01
C TYR A 461 -28.71 -7.16 8.65
N LEU A 462 -28.92 -6.92 7.35
CA LEU A 462 -29.95 -5.99 6.87
C LEU A 462 -31.35 -6.46 7.29
N ARG A 463 -31.64 -7.76 7.20
CA ARG A 463 -32.89 -8.35 7.69
C ARG A 463 -33.09 -8.14 9.20
N LEU A 464 -32.05 -8.32 10.04
CA LEU A 464 -32.12 -7.97 11.47
C LEU A 464 -32.41 -6.48 11.70
N ARG A 465 -31.82 -5.62 10.88
CA ARG A 465 -32.02 -4.18 10.96
C ARG A 465 -33.47 -3.82 10.68
N ASP A 466 -34.06 -4.38 9.63
CA ASP A 466 -35.46 -4.16 9.26
C ASP A 466 -36.42 -4.67 10.34
N LEU A 467 -36.02 -5.71 11.07
CA LEU A 467 -36.74 -6.23 12.24
C LEU A 467 -36.49 -5.42 13.53
N ASN A 468 -35.68 -4.36 13.51
CA ASN A 468 -35.25 -3.61 14.68
C ASN A 468 -34.63 -4.51 15.78
N LEU A 469 -33.77 -5.45 15.36
CA LEU A 469 -33.01 -6.35 16.23
C LEU A 469 -31.48 -6.17 16.09
N HIS A 470 -31.03 -5.18 15.32
CA HIS A 470 -29.62 -4.90 15.08
C HIS A 470 -28.93 -4.13 16.23
N THR A 471 -29.71 -3.50 17.12
CA THR A 471 -29.18 -2.74 18.26
C THR A 471 -28.61 -3.72 19.29
N ARG A 472 -27.33 -3.58 19.63
CA ARG A 472 -26.66 -4.41 20.61
C ARG A 472 -26.59 -3.67 21.95
N PRO A 473 -26.69 -4.38 23.09
CA PRO A 473 -26.35 -3.79 24.37
C PRO A 473 -24.90 -3.28 24.41
N ASP A 474 -24.61 -2.34 25.32
CA ASP A 474 -23.24 -1.87 25.51
C ASP A 474 -22.32 -3.01 25.94
N GLY A 475 -21.08 -3.00 25.44
CA GLY A 475 -20.11 -4.08 25.67
C GLY A 475 -20.30 -5.33 24.79
N CYS A 476 -21.38 -5.42 24.00
CA CYS A 476 -21.61 -6.54 23.09
C CYS A 476 -21.01 -6.32 21.69
N ILE A 477 -20.33 -7.34 21.17
CA ILE A 477 -19.70 -7.35 19.84
C ILE A 477 -20.40 -8.39 18.96
N LEU A 478 -20.62 -8.03 17.70
CA LEU A 478 -21.09 -8.92 16.63
C LEU A 478 -20.21 -8.65 15.40
N SER A 479 -19.69 -9.70 14.78
CA SER A 479 -18.84 -9.64 13.59
C SER A 479 -19.07 -10.86 12.69
N ILE A 480 -18.51 -10.79 11.48
CA ILE A 480 -18.53 -11.88 10.49
C ILE A 480 -17.13 -12.10 9.93
N HIS A 481 -16.77 -13.38 9.72
CA HIS A 481 -15.62 -13.80 8.93
C HIS A 481 -16.16 -14.39 7.62
N LEU A 482 -15.98 -13.68 6.52
CA LEU A 482 -16.51 -14.07 5.21
C LEU A 482 -15.84 -15.32 4.68
N ASP A 483 -14.51 -15.40 4.78
CA ASP A 483 -13.73 -16.55 4.30
C ASP A 483 -14.09 -17.82 5.09
N GLY A 484 -14.18 -17.68 6.41
CA GLY A 484 -14.62 -18.75 7.29
C GLY A 484 -16.12 -19.05 7.24
N ARG A 485 -16.89 -18.28 6.46
CA ARG A 485 -18.37 -18.31 6.41
C ARG A 485 -18.95 -18.46 7.82
N CYS A 486 -18.59 -17.55 8.71
CA CYS A 486 -18.82 -17.70 10.14
C CYS A 486 -19.22 -16.40 10.83
N TRP A 487 -20.31 -16.46 11.59
CA TRP A 487 -20.75 -15.38 12.46
C TRP A 487 -20.10 -15.49 13.84
N ARG A 488 -19.68 -14.37 14.41
CA ARG A 488 -19.11 -14.31 15.77
C ARG A 488 -19.79 -13.26 16.63
N SER A 489 -19.95 -13.55 17.90
CA SER A 489 -20.48 -12.60 18.89
C SER A 489 -19.82 -12.76 20.25
N GLN A 490 -19.89 -11.73 21.07
CA GLN A 490 -19.39 -11.74 22.45
C GLN A 490 -20.16 -10.72 23.28
N ALA A 491 -20.49 -11.08 24.52
CA ALA A 491 -20.91 -10.12 25.55
C ALA A 491 -19.72 -9.78 26.45
N GLU A 492 -19.71 -8.60 27.06
CA GLU A 492 -18.61 -8.15 27.92
C GLU A 492 -18.31 -9.16 29.04
N GLY A 493 -17.03 -9.53 29.19
CA GLY A 493 -16.58 -10.52 30.17
C GLY A 493 -16.96 -11.98 29.88
N CYS A 494 -17.59 -12.27 28.73
CA CYS A 494 -18.05 -13.60 28.36
C CYS A 494 -17.22 -14.23 27.22
N PRO A 495 -17.26 -15.56 27.04
CA PRO A 495 -16.59 -16.24 25.93
C PRO A 495 -17.08 -15.77 24.55
N HIS A 496 -16.23 -15.95 23.52
CA HIS A 496 -16.63 -15.74 22.14
C HIS A 496 -17.51 -16.89 21.63
N TYR A 497 -18.63 -16.53 21.02
CA TYR A 497 -19.49 -17.46 20.29
C TYR A 497 -19.24 -17.37 18.79
N SER A 498 -19.19 -18.53 18.14
CA SER A 498 -18.87 -18.66 16.72
C SER A 498 -19.76 -19.72 16.08
N ARG A 499 -20.38 -19.43 14.93
CA ARG A 499 -21.19 -20.41 14.17
C ARG A 499 -20.93 -20.27 12.67
N SER A 500 -20.44 -21.36 12.07
CA SER A 500 -20.21 -21.48 10.63
C SER A 500 -21.48 -21.85 9.87
N TYR A 501 -21.53 -21.46 8.59
CA TYR A 501 -22.58 -21.77 7.62
C TYR A 501 -21.99 -22.24 6.28
N ASN A 502 -20.84 -22.92 6.32
CA ASN A 502 -20.03 -23.32 5.17
C ASN A 502 -20.57 -24.53 4.38
N GLY A 503 -21.87 -24.82 4.41
CA GLY A 503 -22.51 -25.92 3.66
C GLY A 503 -22.23 -27.33 4.19
N VAL A 504 -21.15 -27.53 4.96
CA VAL A 504 -20.84 -28.81 5.64
C VAL A 504 -21.84 -29.12 6.74
N LYS A 505 -22.33 -28.08 7.42
CA LYS A 505 -23.47 -28.17 8.35
C LYS A 505 -24.73 -27.75 7.59
N SER A 506 -25.87 -28.36 7.91
CA SER A 506 -27.19 -28.04 7.35
C SER A 506 -27.72 -26.63 7.68
N ARG A 507 -26.85 -25.74 8.19
CA ARG A 507 -27.19 -24.42 8.69
C ARG A 507 -26.87 -23.34 7.67
N ASN A 508 -27.83 -22.47 7.40
CA ASN A 508 -27.64 -21.28 6.58
C ASN A 508 -27.06 -20.09 7.38
N SER A 509 -26.63 -19.03 6.69
CA SER A 509 -26.06 -17.82 7.32
C SER A 509 -27.00 -17.17 8.33
N TRP A 510 -28.30 -17.13 8.03
CA TRP A 510 -29.32 -16.54 8.90
C TRP A 510 -29.48 -17.31 10.22
N GLN A 511 -29.52 -18.63 10.17
CA GLN A 511 -29.58 -19.49 11.35
C GLN A 511 -28.30 -19.38 12.21
N ALA A 512 -27.12 -19.27 11.57
CA ALA A 512 -25.86 -19.04 12.27
C ALA A 512 -25.86 -17.70 13.01
N LEU A 513 -26.33 -16.62 12.35
CA LEU A 513 -26.46 -15.29 12.93
C LEU A 513 -27.43 -15.27 14.13
N LEU A 514 -28.64 -15.83 13.97
CA LEU A 514 -29.61 -15.91 15.06
C LEU A 514 -29.05 -16.66 16.26
N ARG A 515 -28.27 -17.73 16.05
CA ARG A 515 -27.69 -18.51 17.14
C ARG A 515 -26.63 -17.74 17.92
N VAL A 516 -25.69 -17.08 17.24
CA VAL A 516 -24.67 -16.29 17.96
C VAL A 516 -25.30 -15.12 18.71
N MET A 517 -26.30 -14.46 18.11
CA MET A 517 -27.06 -13.40 18.79
C MET A 517 -27.80 -13.89 20.04
N GLU A 518 -28.43 -15.08 19.96
CA GLU A 518 -29.11 -15.67 21.11
C GLU A 518 -28.12 -15.92 22.26
N LEU A 519 -26.96 -16.52 21.96
CA LEU A 519 -25.95 -16.83 22.96
C LEU A 519 -25.38 -15.54 23.61
N MET A 520 -25.06 -14.53 22.80
CA MET A 520 -24.62 -13.22 23.27
C MET A 520 -25.65 -12.55 24.18
N LEU A 521 -26.92 -12.49 23.77
CA LEU A 521 -27.98 -11.87 24.56
C LEU A 521 -28.31 -12.66 25.82
N GLN A 522 -28.19 -13.98 25.78
CA GLN A 522 -28.38 -14.84 26.95
C GLN A 522 -27.35 -14.56 28.03
N ASP A 523 -26.07 -14.47 27.66
CA ASP A 523 -24.98 -14.13 28.58
C ASP A 523 -25.12 -12.70 29.10
N TYR A 524 -25.42 -11.74 28.23
CA TYR A 524 -25.65 -10.35 28.62
C TYR A 524 -26.80 -10.23 29.63
N CYS A 525 -27.93 -10.92 29.38
CA CYS A 525 -29.08 -10.90 30.30
C CYS A 525 -28.79 -11.60 31.64
N ALA A 526 -27.84 -12.53 31.69
CA ALA A 526 -27.41 -13.18 32.93
C ALA A 526 -26.62 -12.21 33.83
N SER A 527 -25.74 -11.39 33.23
CA SER A 527 -24.99 -10.35 33.95
C SER A 527 -25.81 -9.07 34.19
N HIS A 528 -26.83 -8.80 33.38
CA HIS A 528 -27.67 -7.58 33.45
C HIS A 528 -29.17 -7.92 33.58
N PRO A 529 -29.61 -8.51 34.69
CA PRO A 529 -30.99 -8.98 34.85
C PRO A 529 -32.04 -7.86 34.84
N SER A 530 -31.66 -6.60 35.05
CA SER A 530 -32.56 -5.44 35.00
C SER A 530 -32.81 -4.90 33.59
N ASP A 531 -32.03 -5.29 32.57
CA ASP A 531 -32.19 -4.79 31.21
C ASP A 531 -33.40 -5.43 30.52
N LYS A 532 -34.52 -4.71 30.54
CA LYS A 532 -35.78 -5.13 29.89
C LYS A 532 -35.68 -5.10 28.36
N HIS A 533 -34.84 -4.25 27.78
CA HIS A 533 -34.69 -4.15 26.33
C HIS A 533 -33.96 -5.38 25.79
N ALA A 534 -32.82 -5.75 26.39
CA ALA A 534 -32.08 -6.96 26.02
C ALA A 534 -32.92 -8.23 26.17
N LYS A 535 -33.70 -8.34 27.25
CA LYS A 535 -34.63 -9.47 27.46
C LYS A 535 -35.72 -9.55 26.39
N SER A 536 -36.27 -8.40 25.99
CA SER A 536 -37.25 -8.33 24.91
C SER A 536 -36.63 -8.75 23.58
N GLN A 537 -35.42 -8.28 23.26
CA GLN A 537 -34.68 -8.71 22.07
C GLN A 537 -34.40 -10.22 22.09
N LEU A 538 -33.92 -10.77 23.21
CA LEU A 538 -33.66 -12.22 23.36
C LEU A 538 -34.92 -13.05 23.10
N SER A 539 -36.07 -12.63 23.64
CA SER A 539 -37.35 -13.31 23.38
C SER A 539 -37.73 -13.28 21.90
N ARG A 540 -37.48 -12.17 21.20
CA ARG A 540 -37.78 -12.03 19.77
C ARG A 540 -36.83 -12.87 18.91
N ILE A 541 -35.54 -12.89 19.23
CA ILE A 541 -34.53 -13.74 18.57
C ILE A 541 -34.87 -15.23 18.75
N ARG A 542 -35.25 -15.65 19.96
CA ARG A 542 -35.70 -17.03 20.22
C ARG A 542 -36.93 -17.42 19.41
N LYS A 543 -37.89 -16.50 19.27
CA LYS A 543 -39.07 -16.71 18.43
C LYS A 543 -38.69 -16.91 16.96
N LEU A 544 -37.86 -16.02 16.41
CA LEU A 544 -37.37 -16.16 15.02
C LEU A 544 -36.63 -17.48 14.82
N ARG A 545 -35.79 -17.88 15.78
CA ARG A 545 -35.05 -19.13 15.71
C ARG A 545 -35.96 -20.36 15.72
N ALA A 546 -37.06 -20.33 16.46
CA ALA A 546 -38.05 -21.40 16.50
C ALA A 546 -38.90 -21.51 15.21
N GLU A 547 -38.97 -20.43 14.42
CA GLU A 547 -39.63 -20.42 13.10
C GLU A 547 -38.73 -21.00 11.99
N GLU A 548 -37.41 -21.09 12.21
CA GLU A 548 -36.47 -21.66 11.26
C GLU A 548 -36.48 -23.20 11.31
N PRO A 549 -36.20 -23.89 10.18
CA PRO A 549 -36.05 -25.34 10.16
C PRO A 549 -35.01 -25.84 11.19
N ALA A 550 -35.30 -27.00 11.79
CA ALA A 550 -34.38 -27.65 12.71
C ALA A 550 -33.03 -27.92 12.03
N HIS A 551 -31.94 -27.61 12.73
CA HIS A 551 -30.56 -27.77 12.27
C HIS A 551 -29.67 -28.16 13.44
N ASP A 552 -28.57 -28.85 13.15
CA ASP A 552 -27.61 -29.27 14.17
C ASP A 552 -26.82 -28.07 14.71
N ASP A 553 -26.72 -27.98 16.03
CA ASP A 553 -26.37 -26.76 16.77
C ASP A 553 -24.88 -26.54 17.07
#